data_AF-A0A968CZC6-F1
#
_entry.id   AF-A0A968CZC6-F1
#
_cell.length_a   1.000
_cell.length_b   1.000
_cell.length_c   1.000
_cell.angle_alpha   90.00
_cell.angle_beta   90.00
_cell.angle_gamma   90.00
#
_symmetry.space_group_name_H-M   'P 1'
#
loop_
_entity.id
_entity.type
_entity.pdbx_description
1 polymer ?
#
loop_
_entity_poly.entity_id
_entity_poly.type
_entity_poly.pdbx_seq_one_letter_code
_entity_poly.pdbx_strand_id
1 'polypeptide(L)'
;MQERRYDIDWLRVLAMMMIFFFHCARFFGGGGWHLKNPGEESLIATLFIGLLDLWIMPLFFLLSGAGSWYALKSRNAGQYLLERVKRILIPLYGVGAFILLLPQVYFEAVTNEGYTGTFWEGLPLYFIDVFTTAPNFNDPFFFNIFMGHLWFLQYLFLISLFVLPLLLFLRSEQGQRLIAKLAGWCGRWGGVFLFLIPLAVFRIALTHFFRGQEHSWAHFINFTIFFLIGYIIPADKRFTEGIKKVGWLCLALGIIGFAAEGTFIFVL
;
A
#
# COMPACT_ATOMS: atom_id res chain seq x y z
N MET A 1 -29.18 5.44 11.53
CA MET A 1 -28.42 4.32 10.95
C MET A 1 -27.47 4.87 9.90
N GLN A 2 -26.15 4.76 10.09
CA GLN A 2 -25.22 4.99 8.98
C GLN A 2 -25.40 3.85 7.98
N GLU A 3 -25.71 4.20 6.73
CA GLU A 3 -25.82 3.24 5.64
C GLU A 3 -24.45 2.57 5.42
N ARG A 4 -24.42 1.24 5.49
CA ARG A 4 -23.21 0.45 5.29
C ARG A 4 -22.76 0.57 3.84
N ARG A 5 -21.48 0.88 3.62
CA ARG A 5 -20.87 0.99 2.30
C ARG A 5 -20.42 -0.36 1.78
N TYR A 6 -21.36 -1.12 1.23
CA TYR A 6 -21.10 -2.44 0.63
C TYR A 6 -20.11 -2.38 -0.53
N ASP A 7 -20.08 -1.27 -1.26
CA ASP A 7 -19.12 -1.01 -2.33
C ASP A 7 -17.67 -1.05 -1.82
N ILE A 8 -17.38 -0.37 -0.70
CA ILE A 8 -16.04 -0.33 -0.09
C ILE A 8 -15.67 -1.71 0.48
N ASP A 9 -16.63 -2.42 1.08
CA ASP A 9 -16.40 -3.76 1.62
C ASP A 9 -16.06 -4.76 0.51
N TRP A 10 -16.81 -4.78 -0.60
CA TRP A 10 -16.54 -5.65 -1.74
C TRP A 10 -15.23 -5.31 -2.44
N LEU A 11 -14.89 -4.02 -2.60
CA LEU A 11 -13.59 -3.61 -3.14
C LEU A 11 -12.43 -4.19 -2.31
N ARG A 12 -12.56 -4.21 -0.98
CA ARG A 12 -11.53 -4.80 -0.11
C ARG A 12 -11.43 -6.32 -0.31
N VAL A 13 -12.56 -7.03 -0.41
CA VAL A 13 -12.57 -8.48 -0.64
C VAL A 13 -11.91 -8.81 -1.98
N LEU A 14 -12.29 -8.11 -3.05
CA LEU A 14 -11.73 -8.32 -4.38
C LEU A 14 -10.24 -8.00 -4.42
N ALA A 15 -9.80 -6.89 -3.81
CA ALA A 15 -8.39 -6.55 -3.72
C ALA A 15 -7.59 -7.62 -2.95
N MET A 16 -8.15 -8.16 -1.86
CA MET A 16 -7.53 -9.24 -1.08
C MET A 16 -7.41 -10.55 -1.88
N MET A 17 -8.44 -10.89 -2.67
CA MET A 17 -8.37 -12.04 -3.57
C MET A 17 -7.33 -11.83 -4.67
N MET A 18 -7.27 -10.64 -5.27
CA MET A 18 -6.30 -10.33 -6.32
C MET A 18 -4.86 -10.41 -5.82
N ILE A 19 -4.57 -9.87 -4.63
CA ILE A 19 -3.21 -9.95 -4.07
C ILE A 19 -2.82 -11.39 -3.68
N PHE A 20 -3.78 -12.21 -3.26
CA PHE A 20 -3.53 -13.64 -3.06
C PHE A 20 -3.08 -14.30 -4.37
N PHE A 21 -3.82 -14.11 -5.46
CA PHE A 21 -3.42 -14.65 -6.77
C PHE A 21 -2.14 -14.01 -7.31
N PHE A 22 -1.87 -12.75 -7.00
CA PHE A 22 -0.62 -12.08 -7.33
C PHE A 22 0.58 -12.84 -6.76
N HIS A 23 0.55 -13.14 -5.46
CA HIS A 23 1.65 -13.88 -4.83
C HIS A 23 1.79 -15.30 -5.38
N CYS A 24 0.70 -15.98 -5.74
CA CYS A 24 0.77 -17.25 -6.45
C CYS A 24 1.39 -17.11 -7.85
N ALA A 25 1.07 -16.04 -8.58
CA ALA A 25 1.59 -15.80 -9.93
C ALA A 25 3.09 -15.45 -9.94
N ARG A 26 3.63 -14.85 -8.86
CA ARG A 26 5.06 -14.46 -8.76
C ARG A 26 6.04 -15.63 -8.91
N PHE A 27 5.60 -16.87 -8.70
CA PHE A 27 6.39 -18.06 -8.98
C PHE A 27 6.68 -18.27 -10.48
N PHE A 28 5.77 -17.81 -11.34
CA PHE A 28 5.76 -18.06 -12.78
C PHE A 28 5.93 -16.79 -13.63
N GLY A 29 5.92 -15.58 -13.04
CA GLY A 29 6.12 -14.34 -13.78
C GLY A 29 7.58 -13.89 -13.84
N GLY A 30 7.92 -12.97 -14.74
CA GLY A 30 9.27 -12.41 -14.85
C GLY A 30 9.70 -11.59 -13.62
N GLY A 31 11.01 -11.35 -13.52
CA GLY A 31 11.64 -10.61 -12.42
C GLY A 31 12.06 -11.49 -11.23
N GLY A 32 12.81 -10.90 -10.30
CA GLY A 32 13.25 -11.59 -9.08
C GLY A 32 12.14 -11.78 -8.05
N TRP A 33 12.17 -12.88 -7.29
CA TRP A 33 11.26 -13.17 -6.19
C TRP A 33 11.90 -14.11 -5.17
N HIS A 34 11.31 -14.22 -3.98
CA HIS A 34 11.79 -15.09 -2.89
C HIS A 34 11.92 -16.57 -3.30
N LEU A 35 11.06 -17.03 -4.21
CA LEU A 35 11.07 -18.39 -4.72
C LEU A 35 10.48 -18.41 -6.13
N LYS A 36 11.19 -19.01 -7.09
CA LYS A 36 10.79 -19.10 -8.51
C LYS A 36 10.77 -20.55 -8.95
N ASN A 37 9.90 -20.89 -9.91
CA ASN A 37 9.97 -22.19 -10.58
C ASN A 37 10.97 -22.12 -11.74
N PRO A 38 12.15 -22.78 -11.66
CA PRO A 38 13.17 -22.64 -12.69
C PRO A 38 12.67 -23.15 -14.05
N GLY A 39 12.84 -22.33 -15.09
CA GLY A 39 12.49 -22.71 -16.47
C GLY A 39 11.00 -22.57 -16.83
N GLU A 40 10.14 -22.16 -15.90
CA GLU A 40 8.71 -21.92 -16.15
C GLU A 40 8.35 -20.44 -15.98
N GLU A 41 8.55 -19.65 -17.04
CA GLU A 41 8.05 -18.28 -17.11
C GLU A 41 6.82 -18.17 -18.03
N SER A 42 5.78 -17.53 -17.51
CA SER A 42 4.51 -17.30 -18.19
C SER A 42 4.33 -15.81 -18.47
N LEU A 43 4.13 -15.47 -19.74
CA LEU A 43 3.78 -14.11 -20.15
C LEU A 43 2.49 -13.64 -19.47
N ILE A 44 1.50 -14.53 -19.33
CA ILE A 44 0.22 -14.20 -18.68
C ILE A 44 0.44 -13.86 -17.21
N ALA A 45 1.28 -14.63 -16.50
CA ALA A 45 1.62 -14.34 -15.11
C ALA A 45 2.35 -13.00 -15.00
N THR A 46 3.30 -12.72 -15.89
CA THR A 46 4.06 -11.46 -15.94
C THR A 46 3.15 -10.26 -16.17
N LEU A 47 2.25 -10.33 -17.14
CA LEU A 47 1.27 -9.27 -17.41
C LEU A 47 0.31 -9.06 -16.23
N PHE A 48 -0.13 -10.14 -15.59
CA PHE A 48 -1.01 -10.08 -14.42
C PHE A 48 -0.33 -9.43 -13.21
N ILE A 49 0.94 -9.77 -12.96
CA ILE A 49 1.77 -9.15 -11.91
C ILE A 49 1.92 -7.65 -12.18
N GLY A 50 2.42 -7.28 -13.37
CA GLY A 50 2.62 -5.86 -13.71
C GLY A 50 1.32 -5.05 -13.66
N LEU A 51 0.19 -5.65 -14.03
CA LEU A 51 -1.11 -5.01 -13.93
C LEU A 51 -1.48 -4.69 -12.49
N LEU A 52 -1.26 -5.62 -11.56
CA LEU A 52 -1.62 -5.43 -10.16
C LEU A 52 -0.65 -4.52 -9.41
N ASP A 53 0.66 -4.63 -9.67
CA ASP A 53 1.72 -3.83 -9.03
C ASP A 53 1.44 -2.33 -9.13
N LEU A 54 0.82 -1.90 -10.23
CA LEU A 54 0.52 -0.50 -10.49
C LEU A 54 -0.44 0.16 -9.52
N TRP A 55 -1.43 -0.58 -9.02
CA TRP A 55 -2.58 0.04 -8.35
C TRP A 55 -3.06 -0.69 -7.10
N ILE A 56 -2.70 -1.96 -6.90
CA ILE A 56 -3.27 -2.75 -5.81
C ILE A 56 -2.89 -2.19 -4.44
N MET A 57 -1.63 -1.81 -4.25
CA MET A 57 -1.14 -1.24 -2.99
C MET A 57 -1.68 0.18 -2.74
N PRO A 58 -1.63 1.12 -3.71
CA PRO A 58 -2.36 2.38 -3.61
C PRO A 58 -3.83 2.21 -3.23
N LEU A 59 -4.54 1.24 -3.81
CA LEU A 59 -5.93 0.95 -3.47
C LEU A 59 -6.07 0.51 -2.00
N PHE A 60 -5.23 -0.40 -1.52
CA PHE A 60 -5.29 -0.83 -0.11
C PHE A 60 -5.10 0.32 0.87
N PHE A 61 -4.17 1.25 0.60
CA PHE A 61 -3.99 2.45 1.42
C PHE A 61 -5.21 3.38 1.34
N LEU A 62 -5.78 3.58 0.14
CA LEU A 62 -7.00 4.36 -0.05
C LEU A 62 -8.19 3.75 0.71
N LEU A 63 -8.43 2.44 0.59
CA LEU A 63 -9.48 1.73 1.32
C LEU A 63 -9.27 1.76 2.84
N SER A 64 -8.01 1.73 3.28
CA SER A 64 -7.63 1.86 4.68
C SER A 64 -7.94 3.26 5.23
N GLY A 65 -7.66 4.31 4.44
CA GLY A 65 -8.05 5.68 4.74
C GLY A 65 -9.57 5.83 4.89
N ALA A 66 -10.32 5.26 3.94
CA ALA A 66 -11.78 5.27 4.01
C ALA A 66 -12.31 4.55 5.26
N GLY A 67 -11.69 3.42 5.64
CA GLY A 67 -11.97 2.73 6.89
C GLY A 67 -11.69 3.60 8.13
N SER A 68 -10.61 4.38 8.11
CA SER A 68 -10.25 5.31 9.20
C SER A 68 -11.28 6.43 9.37
N TRP A 69 -11.87 6.93 8.28
CA TRP A 69 -12.97 7.90 8.36
C TRP A 69 -14.16 7.37 9.15
N TYR A 70 -14.64 6.17 8.81
CA TYR A 70 -15.73 5.53 9.54
C TYR A 70 -15.34 5.20 10.99
N ALA A 71 -14.11 4.75 11.23
CA ALA A 71 -13.65 4.43 12.58
C ALA A 71 -13.59 5.67 13.49
N LEU A 72 -13.08 6.80 13.00
CA LEU A 72 -12.95 8.03 13.79
C LEU A 72 -14.29 8.78 13.99
N LYS A 73 -15.37 8.38 13.31
CA LYS A 73 -16.72 8.89 13.63
C LYS A 73 -17.23 8.39 14.97
N SER A 74 -16.90 7.15 15.35
CA SER A 74 -17.41 6.50 16.57
C SER A 74 -16.37 6.34 17.67
N ARG A 75 -15.09 6.63 17.39
CA ARG A 75 -13.97 6.40 18.32
C ARG A 75 -13.19 7.68 18.60
N ASN A 76 -12.59 7.75 19.78
CA ASN A 76 -11.58 8.77 20.10
C ASN A 76 -10.18 8.33 19.60
N ALA A 77 -9.21 9.24 19.70
CA ALA A 77 -7.84 9.02 19.22
C ALA A 77 -7.16 7.78 19.84
N GLY A 78 -7.28 7.61 21.17
CA GLY A 78 -6.70 6.49 21.89
C GLY A 78 -7.35 5.15 21.53
N GLN A 79 -8.68 5.10 21.41
CA GLN A 79 -9.41 3.92 20.96
C GLN A 79 -9.04 3.53 19.53
N TYR A 80 -8.92 4.52 18.64
CA TYR A 80 -8.47 4.30 17.27
C TYR A 80 -7.08 3.67 17.22
N LEU A 81 -6.11 4.23 17.96
CA LEU A 81 -4.75 3.67 18.02
C LEU A 81 -4.73 2.27 18.64
N LEU A 82 -5.49 2.05 19.72
CA LEU A 82 -5.56 0.74 20.35
C LEU A 82 -6.09 -0.33 19.40
N GLU A 83 -7.07 0.00 18.56
CA GLU A 83 -7.54 -0.93 17.53
C GLU A 83 -6.49 -1.20 16.46
N ARG A 84 -5.72 -0.18 16.05
CA ARG A 84 -4.60 -0.36 15.11
C ARG A 84 -3.54 -1.27 15.71
N VAL A 85 -3.20 -1.09 16.99
CA VAL A 85 -2.27 -1.99 17.70
C VAL A 85 -2.82 -3.42 17.72
N LYS A 86 -4.06 -3.62 18.16
CA LYS A 86 -4.65 -4.97 18.31
C LYS A 86 -4.85 -5.71 16.98
N ARG A 87 -5.18 -5.00 15.91
CA ARG A 87 -5.55 -5.62 14.62
C ARG A 87 -4.43 -5.62 13.60
N ILE A 88 -3.38 -4.81 13.80
CA ILE A 88 -2.26 -4.70 12.86
C ILE A 88 -0.98 -5.10 13.57
N LEU A 89 -0.61 -4.39 14.63
CA LEU A 89 0.70 -4.56 15.28
C LEU A 89 0.86 -5.93 15.96
N ILE A 90 -0.16 -6.38 16.69
CA ILE A 90 -0.14 -7.70 17.36
C ILE A 90 -0.09 -8.83 16.33
N PRO A 91 -0.94 -8.88 15.29
CA PRO A 91 -0.83 -9.91 14.25
C PRO A 91 0.49 -9.85 13.47
N LEU A 92 0.98 -8.64 13.15
CA LEU A 92 2.22 -8.44 12.43
C LEU A 92 3.41 -9.01 13.20
N TYR A 93 3.58 -8.63 14.47
CA TYR A 93 4.70 -9.13 15.26
C TYR A 93 4.47 -10.54 15.79
N GLY A 94 3.25 -10.89 16.21
CA GLY A 94 2.98 -12.20 16.82
C GLY A 94 2.98 -13.35 15.81
N VAL A 95 2.22 -13.22 14.72
CA VAL A 95 2.08 -14.28 13.71
C VAL A 95 2.98 -13.99 12.51
N GLY A 96 3.01 -12.74 12.06
CA GLY A 96 3.77 -12.38 10.87
C GLY A 96 5.26 -12.62 11.03
N ALA A 97 5.88 -11.90 11.97
CA ALA A 97 7.32 -11.93 12.20
C ALA A 97 7.84 -13.29 12.67
N PHE A 98 7.18 -13.92 13.63
CA PHE A 98 7.67 -15.15 14.26
C PHE A 98 7.20 -16.44 13.59
N ILE A 99 6.28 -16.39 12.63
CA ILE A 99 5.76 -17.60 11.97
C ILE A 99 5.83 -17.49 10.46
N LEU A 100 5.31 -16.41 9.86
CA LEU A 100 5.19 -16.31 8.41
C LEU A 100 6.48 -15.87 7.70
N LEU A 101 7.26 -14.97 8.32
CA LEU A 101 8.48 -14.45 7.71
C LEU A 101 9.65 -15.43 7.80
N LEU A 102 9.71 -16.29 8.82
CA LEU A 102 10.84 -17.21 8.99
C LEU A 102 11.01 -18.17 7.80
N PRO A 103 9.95 -18.88 7.33
CA PRO A 103 10.07 -19.71 6.14
C PRO A 103 10.38 -18.89 4.90
N GLN A 104 9.79 -17.69 4.78
CA GLN A 104 10.01 -16.82 3.62
C GLN A 104 11.49 -16.44 3.48
N VAL A 105 12.10 -15.92 4.55
CA VAL A 105 13.52 -15.52 4.54
C VAL A 105 14.43 -16.73 4.36
N TYR A 106 14.09 -17.87 4.97
CA TYR A 106 14.86 -19.09 4.76
C TYR A 106 14.86 -19.54 3.29
N PHE A 107 13.69 -19.60 2.63
CA PHE A 107 13.63 -19.99 1.22
C PHE A 107 14.32 -18.98 0.30
N GLU A 108 14.23 -17.69 0.61
CA GLU A 108 14.99 -16.66 -0.08
C GLU A 108 16.50 -16.86 0.07
N ALA A 109 16.99 -17.09 1.29
CA ALA A 109 18.41 -17.33 1.53
C ALA A 109 18.91 -18.58 0.79
N VAL A 110 18.13 -19.66 0.79
CA VAL A 110 18.49 -20.92 0.10
C VAL A 110 18.50 -20.73 -1.42
N THR A 111 17.52 -20.03 -1.97
CA THR A 111 17.34 -19.96 -3.43
C THR A 111 18.10 -18.83 -4.10
N ASN A 112 18.23 -17.68 -3.43
CA ASN A 112 18.80 -16.46 -4.00
C ASN A 112 20.18 -16.12 -3.42
N GLU A 113 20.50 -16.54 -2.19
CA GLU A 113 21.75 -16.18 -1.50
C GLU A 113 22.73 -17.36 -1.36
N GLY A 114 22.32 -18.56 -1.76
CA GLY A 114 23.17 -19.76 -1.71
C GLY A 114 23.35 -20.36 -0.32
N TYR A 115 22.44 -20.10 0.62
CA TYR A 115 22.47 -20.69 1.95
C TYR A 115 22.29 -22.22 1.88
N THR A 116 23.22 -22.98 2.46
CA THR A 116 23.21 -24.46 2.45
C THR A 116 22.89 -25.10 3.80
N GLY A 117 22.64 -24.29 4.84
CA GLY A 117 22.29 -24.79 6.17
C GLY A 117 20.83 -25.19 6.28
N THR A 118 20.48 -25.78 7.42
CA THR A 118 19.09 -26.14 7.74
C THR A 118 18.28 -24.93 8.24
N PHE A 119 16.95 -25.04 8.18
CA PHE A 119 16.05 -24.01 8.72
C PHE A 119 16.37 -23.62 10.16
N TRP A 120 16.69 -24.60 11.01
CA TRP A 120 16.97 -24.36 12.42
C TRP A 120 18.32 -23.68 12.66
N GLU A 121 19.30 -23.91 11.78
CA GLU A 121 20.60 -23.22 11.83
C GLU A 121 20.48 -21.77 11.32
N GLY A 122 19.56 -21.51 10.39
CA GLY A 122 19.30 -20.16 9.86
C GLY A 122 18.47 -19.27 10.79
N LEU A 123 17.68 -19.88 11.68
CA LEU A 123 16.77 -19.14 12.57
C LEU A 123 17.49 -18.14 13.51
N PRO A 124 18.58 -18.50 14.21
CA PRO A 124 19.35 -17.54 14.99
C PRO A 124 19.97 -16.44 14.12
N LEU A 125 20.43 -16.77 12.91
CA LEU A 125 21.05 -15.82 11.99
C LEU A 125 20.07 -14.75 11.54
N TYR A 126 18.83 -15.13 11.25
CA TYR A 126 17.76 -14.18 10.93
C TYR A 126 17.53 -13.16 12.06
N PHE A 127 17.42 -13.61 13.31
CA PHE A 127 17.22 -12.66 14.42
C PHE A 127 18.43 -11.78 14.65
N ILE A 128 19.65 -12.31 14.49
CA ILE A 128 20.86 -11.49 14.56
C ILE A 128 20.79 -10.41 13.48
N ASP A 129 20.58 -10.79 12.22
CA ASP A 129 20.51 -9.87 11.07
C ASP A 129 19.46 -8.77 11.25
N VAL A 130 18.25 -9.14 11.70
CA VAL A 130 17.17 -8.18 11.99
C VAL A 130 17.59 -7.15 13.04
N PHE A 131 18.39 -7.51 14.03
CA PHE A 131 18.81 -6.60 15.11
C PHE A 131 20.19 -5.95 14.89
N THR A 132 21.00 -6.44 13.94
CA THR A 132 22.34 -5.91 13.63
C THR A 132 22.38 -5.04 12.38
N THR A 133 21.37 -5.13 11.50
CA THR A 133 21.26 -4.25 10.32
C THR A 133 21.17 -2.79 10.79
N ALA A 134 22.26 -2.05 10.58
CA ALA A 134 22.38 -0.67 11.03
C ALA A 134 21.44 0.22 10.21
N PRO A 135 20.43 0.86 10.83
CA PRO A 135 19.55 1.73 10.08
C PRO A 135 20.31 2.95 9.57
N ASN A 136 20.04 3.33 8.33
CA ASN A 136 20.49 4.60 7.80
C ASN A 136 19.28 5.44 7.39
N PHE A 137 19.49 6.73 7.11
CA PHE A 137 18.37 7.63 6.81
C PHE A 137 17.56 7.19 5.58
N ASN A 138 18.20 6.59 4.58
CA ASN A 138 17.54 6.10 3.38
C ASN A 138 16.91 4.72 3.56
N ASP A 139 17.30 4.01 4.61
CA ASP A 139 16.84 2.67 4.97
C ASP A 139 16.45 2.61 6.47
N PRO A 140 15.35 3.28 6.88
CA PRO A 140 15.01 3.42 8.28
C PRO A 140 14.63 2.07 8.88
N PHE A 141 15.13 1.77 10.09
CA PHE A 141 14.85 0.52 10.80
C PHE A 141 13.37 0.14 10.78
N PHE A 142 12.49 1.09 11.11
CA PHE A 142 11.04 0.84 11.22
C PHE A 142 10.35 0.59 9.88
N PHE A 143 10.97 0.88 8.74
CA PHE A 143 10.46 0.46 7.42
C PHE A 143 10.91 -0.96 7.05
N ASN A 144 12.05 -1.42 7.58
CA ASN A 144 12.70 -2.67 7.18
C ASN A 144 12.65 -3.78 8.24
N ILE A 145 12.21 -3.48 9.45
CA ILE A 145 11.85 -4.51 10.43
C ILE A 145 10.66 -5.31 9.89
N PHE A 146 10.86 -6.60 9.65
CA PHE A 146 9.85 -7.54 9.13
C PHE A 146 9.45 -7.29 7.68
N MET A 147 10.48 -7.24 6.83
CA MET A 147 10.37 -7.20 5.36
C MET A 147 9.76 -8.48 4.79
N GLY A 148 9.25 -8.38 3.56
CA GLY A 148 8.58 -9.46 2.87
C GLY A 148 7.09 -9.18 2.67
N HIS A 149 6.24 -10.20 2.66
CA HIS A 149 4.83 -10.06 2.26
C HIS A 149 3.98 -9.17 3.21
N LEU A 150 4.52 -8.81 4.39
CA LEU A 150 3.79 -8.11 5.45
C LEU A 150 4.08 -6.61 5.55
N TRP A 151 4.94 -6.07 4.68
CA TRP A 151 5.35 -4.66 4.69
C TRP A 151 4.15 -3.69 4.72
N PHE A 152 3.06 -4.05 4.03
CA PHE A 152 1.84 -3.24 3.97
C PHE A 152 1.27 -2.95 5.37
N LEU A 153 1.28 -3.95 6.28
CA LEU A 153 0.75 -3.79 7.64
C LEU A 153 1.60 -2.81 8.45
N GLN A 154 2.93 -2.92 8.33
CA GLN A 154 3.87 -2.01 8.99
C GLN A 154 3.66 -0.57 8.52
N TYR A 155 3.64 -0.37 7.20
CA TYR A 155 3.36 0.94 6.59
C TYR A 155 2.00 1.48 7.02
N LEU A 156 0.96 0.65 7.00
CA LEU A 156 -0.38 1.06 7.39
C LEU A 156 -0.44 1.52 8.85
N PHE A 157 0.26 0.82 9.75
CA PHE A 157 0.33 1.21 11.15
C PHE A 157 1.05 2.55 11.31
N LEU A 158 2.24 2.69 10.71
CA LEU A 158 3.04 3.92 10.79
C LEU A 158 2.27 5.11 10.20
N ILE A 159 1.72 4.98 8.99
CA ILE A 159 0.89 6.02 8.36
C ILE A 159 -0.27 6.39 9.29
N SER A 160 -0.99 5.39 9.82
CA SER A 160 -2.12 5.62 10.73
C SER A 160 -1.74 6.40 11.99
N LEU A 161 -0.52 6.18 12.50
CA LEU A 161 0.01 6.88 13.67
C LEU A 161 0.42 8.31 13.30
N PHE A 162 1.24 8.48 12.26
CA PHE A 162 1.78 9.78 11.84
C PHE A 162 0.70 10.75 11.36
N VAL A 163 -0.29 10.26 10.63
CA VAL A 163 -1.37 11.13 10.11
C VAL A 163 -2.45 11.41 11.14
N LEU A 164 -2.47 10.74 12.29
CA LEU A 164 -3.56 10.88 13.26
C LEU A 164 -3.83 12.33 13.68
N PRO A 165 -2.84 13.19 14.01
CA PRO A 165 -3.10 14.60 14.32
C PRO A 165 -3.82 15.32 13.17
N LEU A 166 -3.43 15.03 11.94
CA LEU A 166 -4.09 15.58 10.74
C LEU A 166 -5.53 15.04 10.60
N LEU A 167 -5.77 13.76 10.86
CA LEU A 167 -7.14 13.21 10.83
C LEU A 167 -8.04 13.85 11.89
N LEU A 168 -7.50 14.12 13.09
CA LEU A 168 -8.22 14.82 14.15
C LEU A 168 -8.51 16.27 13.77
N PHE A 169 -7.56 16.96 13.12
CA PHE A 169 -7.82 18.27 12.52
C PHE A 169 -8.91 18.20 11.45
N LEU A 170 -8.86 17.25 10.53
CA LEU A 170 -9.86 17.06 9.48
C LEU A 170 -11.26 16.75 10.04
N ARG A 171 -11.33 16.13 11.22
CA ARG A 171 -12.59 15.92 11.96
C ARG A 171 -13.16 17.19 12.60
N SER A 172 -12.33 18.18 12.92
CA SER A 172 -12.78 19.46 13.50
C SER A 172 -13.67 20.25 12.54
N GLU A 173 -14.40 21.26 13.04
CA GLU A 173 -15.22 22.13 12.18
C GLU A 173 -14.40 22.78 11.05
N GLN A 174 -13.18 23.24 11.36
CA GLN A 174 -12.30 23.86 10.38
C GLN A 174 -11.88 22.87 9.29
N GLY A 175 -11.56 21.64 9.70
CA GLY A 175 -11.27 20.54 8.78
C GLY A 175 -12.45 20.18 7.88
N GLN A 176 -13.66 20.12 8.44
CA GLN A 176 -14.88 19.86 7.67
C GLN A 176 -15.19 20.99 6.67
N ARG A 177 -14.93 22.26 7.02
CA ARG A 177 -15.04 23.39 6.08
C ARG A 177 -14.03 23.27 4.93
N LEU A 178 -12.80 22.86 5.23
CA LEU A 178 -11.78 22.61 4.20
C LEU A 178 -12.23 21.47 3.25
N ILE A 179 -12.69 20.35 3.81
CA ILE A 179 -13.24 19.23 3.02
C ILE A 179 -14.39 19.70 2.15
N ALA A 180 -15.33 20.48 2.69
CA ALA A 180 -16.47 21.00 1.94
C ALA A 180 -16.04 21.94 0.78
N LYS A 181 -14.98 22.73 0.96
CA LYS A 181 -14.39 23.56 -0.10
C LYS A 181 -13.78 22.70 -1.21
N LEU A 182 -12.98 21.69 -0.84
CA LEU A 182 -12.40 20.73 -1.78
C LEU A 182 -13.47 19.95 -2.55
N ALA A 183 -14.53 19.54 -1.86
CA ALA A 183 -15.68 18.87 -2.45
C ALA A 183 -16.44 19.77 -3.44
N GLY A 184 -16.53 21.08 -3.16
CA GLY A 184 -17.09 22.06 -4.08
C GLY A 184 -16.30 22.16 -5.40
N TRP A 185 -14.98 21.98 -5.35
CA TRP A 185 -14.15 21.94 -6.56
C TRP A 185 -14.29 20.60 -7.28
N CYS A 186 -14.29 19.48 -6.54
CA CYS A 186 -14.44 18.14 -7.10
C CYS A 186 -15.82 17.87 -7.73
N GLY A 187 -16.86 18.62 -7.33
CA GLY A 187 -18.19 18.55 -7.95
C GLY A 187 -18.22 19.06 -9.41
N ARG A 188 -17.23 19.86 -9.81
CA ARG A 188 -17.05 20.37 -11.18
C ARG A 188 -16.36 19.31 -12.06
N TRP A 189 -16.59 19.39 -13.37
CA TRP A 189 -15.95 18.50 -14.33
C TRP A 189 -14.42 18.66 -14.24
N GLY A 190 -13.69 17.55 -14.08
CA GLY A 190 -12.23 17.55 -13.89
C GLY A 190 -11.74 17.88 -12.48
N GLY A 191 -12.59 18.30 -11.54
CA GLY A 191 -12.16 18.66 -10.18
C GLY A 191 -11.55 17.51 -9.38
N VAL A 192 -11.88 16.26 -9.73
CA VAL A 192 -11.28 15.04 -9.16
C VAL A 192 -9.78 14.98 -9.39
N PHE A 193 -9.28 15.56 -10.48
CA PHE A 193 -7.85 15.61 -10.78
C PHE A 193 -7.06 16.48 -9.81
N LEU A 194 -7.73 17.26 -8.95
CA LEU A 194 -7.08 17.95 -7.83
C LEU A 194 -6.34 16.96 -6.92
N PHE A 195 -6.83 15.73 -6.76
CA PHE A 195 -6.14 14.69 -6.00
C PHE A 195 -4.90 14.13 -6.72
N LEU A 196 -4.79 14.31 -8.04
CA LEU A 196 -3.59 13.95 -8.79
C LEU A 196 -2.47 14.98 -8.62
N ILE A 197 -2.78 16.23 -8.29
CA ILE A 197 -1.76 17.28 -8.10
C ILE A 197 -0.74 16.90 -7.01
N PRO A 198 -1.15 16.58 -5.76
CA PRO A 198 -0.18 16.20 -4.73
C PRO A 198 0.59 14.93 -5.12
N LEU A 199 -0.04 13.97 -5.80
CA LEU A 199 0.63 12.77 -6.30
C LEU A 199 1.67 13.11 -7.38
N ALA A 200 1.33 13.98 -8.34
CA ALA A 200 2.20 14.36 -9.44
C ALA A 200 3.38 15.22 -8.97
N VAL A 201 3.12 16.25 -8.15
CA VAL A 201 4.17 17.09 -7.56
C VAL A 201 5.14 16.23 -6.77
N PHE A 202 4.61 15.33 -5.94
CA PHE A 202 5.42 14.45 -5.14
C PHE A 202 6.24 13.47 -5.98
N ARG A 203 5.62 12.83 -6.97
CA ARG A 203 6.31 11.91 -7.89
C ARG A 203 7.42 12.64 -8.63
N ILE A 204 7.17 13.82 -9.18
CA ILE A 204 8.20 14.60 -9.89
C ILE A 204 9.33 15.01 -8.94
N ALA A 205 9.00 15.49 -7.74
CA ALA A 205 9.98 15.98 -6.77
C ALA A 205 10.86 14.86 -6.20
N LEU A 206 10.29 13.71 -5.82
CA LEU A 206 11.01 12.67 -5.10
C LEU A 206 11.49 11.50 -5.95
N THR A 207 10.95 11.28 -7.15
CA THR A 207 11.43 10.18 -8.01
C THR A 207 12.90 10.35 -8.33
N HIS A 208 13.44 11.57 -8.44
CA HIS A 208 14.86 11.77 -8.71
C HIS A 208 15.76 11.37 -7.53
N PHE A 209 15.34 11.65 -6.29
CA PHE A 209 16.15 11.42 -5.08
C PHE A 209 16.14 9.97 -4.60
N PHE A 210 15.07 9.23 -4.88
CA PHE A 210 14.87 7.86 -4.39
C PHE A 210 14.80 6.82 -5.53
N ARG A 211 15.43 7.11 -6.68
CA ARG A 211 15.48 6.15 -7.80
C ARG A 211 16.06 4.81 -7.34
N GLY A 212 15.33 3.73 -7.61
CA GLY A 212 15.76 2.36 -7.31
C GLY A 212 15.72 1.98 -5.83
N GLN A 213 15.19 2.84 -4.94
CA GLN A 213 15.02 2.51 -3.52
C GLN A 213 13.58 2.10 -3.22
N GLU A 214 13.37 0.80 -3.09
CA GLU A 214 12.14 0.24 -2.53
C GLU A 214 11.98 0.66 -1.06
N HIS A 215 10.73 0.76 -0.61
CA HIS A 215 10.40 1.08 0.79
C HIS A 215 11.05 2.35 1.39
N SER A 216 11.43 3.29 0.54
CA SER A 216 11.95 4.60 0.92
C SER A 216 10.88 5.56 1.45
N TRP A 217 11.32 6.71 1.96
CA TRP A 217 10.43 7.84 2.30
C TRP A 217 9.52 8.26 1.14
N ALA A 218 9.98 8.08 -0.10
CA ALA A 218 9.15 8.33 -1.28
C ALA A 218 7.89 7.46 -1.28
N HIS A 219 8.06 6.15 -1.07
CA HIS A 219 6.96 5.20 -0.97
C HIS A 219 6.05 5.53 0.21
N PHE A 220 6.63 5.81 1.38
CA PHE A 220 5.87 6.13 2.59
C PHE A 220 4.94 7.32 2.39
N ILE A 221 5.45 8.43 1.82
CA ILE A 221 4.63 9.63 1.60
C ILE A 221 3.64 9.41 0.45
N ASN A 222 4.01 8.69 -0.62
CA ASN A 222 3.07 8.33 -1.69
C ASN A 222 1.85 7.58 -1.14
N PHE A 223 2.08 6.53 -0.35
CA PHE A 223 1.01 5.77 0.30
C PHE A 223 0.26 6.58 1.36
N THR A 224 0.93 7.52 2.03
CA THR A 224 0.28 8.49 2.92
C THR A 224 -0.73 9.36 2.16
N ILE A 225 -0.37 9.84 0.96
CA ILE A 225 -1.28 10.64 0.12
C ILE A 225 -2.50 9.80 -0.28
N PHE A 226 -2.32 8.56 -0.74
CA PHE A 226 -3.44 7.66 -1.04
C PHE A 226 -4.35 7.42 0.16
N PHE A 227 -3.75 7.19 1.33
CA PHE A 227 -4.51 7.03 2.58
C PHE A 227 -5.31 8.29 2.93
N LEU A 228 -4.74 9.49 2.80
CA LEU A 228 -5.44 10.75 3.07
C LEU A 228 -6.57 11.01 2.07
N ILE A 229 -6.34 10.74 0.78
CA ILE A 229 -7.40 10.80 -0.25
C ILE A 229 -8.54 9.85 0.13
N GLY A 230 -8.19 8.61 0.49
CA GLY A 230 -9.14 7.61 0.97
C GLY A 230 -9.95 8.04 2.18
N TYR A 231 -9.34 8.77 3.12
CA TYR A 231 -10.03 9.33 4.29
C TYR A 231 -11.04 10.42 3.91
N ILE A 232 -10.72 11.26 2.91
CA ILE A 232 -11.54 12.41 2.51
C ILE A 232 -12.71 12.01 1.61
N ILE A 233 -12.55 11.04 0.70
CA ILE A 233 -13.60 10.60 -0.25
C ILE A 233 -14.96 10.31 0.43
N PRO A 234 -15.04 9.51 1.51
CA PRO A 234 -16.31 9.20 2.17
C PRO A 234 -16.84 10.35 3.06
N ALA A 235 -16.11 11.47 3.16
CA ALA A 235 -16.54 12.61 3.95
C ALA A 235 -17.63 13.44 3.26
N ASP A 236 -17.64 13.48 1.93
CA ASP A 236 -18.62 14.23 1.15
C ASP A 236 -19.02 13.48 -0.13
N LYS A 237 -20.32 13.35 -0.40
CA LYS A 237 -20.84 12.60 -1.55
C LYS A 237 -20.37 13.18 -2.89
N ARG A 238 -20.10 14.48 -2.95
CA ARG A 238 -19.64 15.17 -4.17
C ARG A 238 -18.31 14.62 -4.70
N PHE A 239 -17.45 14.08 -3.84
CA PHE A 239 -16.24 13.39 -4.28
C PHE A 239 -16.57 12.12 -5.07
N THR A 240 -17.47 11.29 -4.53
CA THR A 240 -17.88 10.04 -5.18
C THR A 240 -18.62 10.34 -6.49
N GLU A 241 -19.49 11.35 -6.50
CA GLU A 241 -20.19 11.79 -7.72
C GLU A 241 -19.21 12.33 -8.78
N GLY A 242 -18.24 13.15 -8.37
CA GLY A 242 -17.18 13.64 -9.26
C GLY A 242 -16.39 12.50 -9.89
N ILE A 243 -15.96 11.52 -9.08
CA ILE A 243 -15.20 10.34 -9.56
C ILE A 243 -16.03 9.56 -10.59
N LYS A 244 -17.33 9.35 -10.33
CA LYS A 244 -18.22 8.64 -11.25
C LYS A 244 -18.35 9.36 -12.60
N LYS A 245 -18.40 10.70 -12.63
CA LYS A 245 -18.52 11.49 -13.87
C LYS A 245 -17.34 11.29 -14.82
N VAL A 246 -16.14 11.07 -14.29
CA VAL A 246 -14.91 10.88 -15.08
C VAL A 246 -14.42 9.43 -15.09
N GLY A 247 -15.20 8.49 -14.53
CA GLY A 247 -14.76 7.11 -14.30
C GLY A 247 -14.27 6.40 -15.56
N TRP A 248 -15.01 6.51 -16.67
CA TRP A 248 -14.61 5.91 -17.95
C TRP A 248 -13.34 6.53 -18.53
N LEU A 249 -13.16 7.84 -18.37
CA LEU A 249 -11.93 8.51 -18.78
C LEU A 249 -10.74 8.02 -17.94
N CYS A 250 -10.90 7.93 -16.61
CA CYS A 250 -9.87 7.39 -15.73
C CYS A 250 -9.54 5.92 -16.06
N LEU A 251 -10.54 5.12 -16.41
CA LEU A 251 -10.33 3.73 -16.84
C LEU A 251 -9.53 3.66 -18.14
N ALA A 252 -9.89 4.47 -19.14
CA ALA A 252 -9.16 4.54 -20.40
C ALA A 252 -7.71 5.00 -20.19
N LEU A 253 -7.49 6.03 -19.38
CA LEU A 253 -6.15 6.50 -19.02
C LEU A 253 -5.35 5.43 -18.27
N GLY A 254 -5.99 4.66 -17.39
CA GLY A 254 -5.38 3.53 -16.68
C GLY A 254 -4.93 2.42 -17.64
N ILE A 255 -5.78 2.03 -18.60
CA ILE A 255 -5.44 1.03 -19.61
C ILE A 255 -4.28 1.51 -20.49
N ILE A 256 -4.32 2.78 -20.94
CA ILE A 256 -3.24 3.37 -21.74
C ILE A 256 -1.94 3.41 -20.92
N GLY A 257 -2.01 3.80 -19.64
CA GLY A 257 -0.86 3.82 -18.74
C GLY A 257 -0.24 2.43 -18.58
N PHE A 258 -1.06 1.41 -18.34
CA PHE A 258 -0.60 0.02 -18.25
C PHE A 258 0.02 -0.47 -19.57
N ALA A 259 -0.61 -0.18 -20.72
CA ALA A 259 -0.07 -0.56 -22.02
C ALA A 259 1.29 0.11 -22.30
N ALA A 260 1.43 1.39 -21.96
CA ALA A 260 2.69 2.12 -22.08
C ALA A 260 3.79 1.51 -21.20
N GLU A 261 3.47 1.17 -19.96
CA GLU A 261 4.44 0.52 -19.07
C GLU A 261 4.83 -0.89 -19.53
N GLY A 262 3.87 -1.67 -20.02
CA GLY A 262 4.14 -2.95 -20.67
C GLY A 262 5.13 -2.79 -21.83
N THR A 263 4.95 -1.79 -22.69
CA THR A 263 5.92 -1.54 -23.77
C THR A 263 7.31 -1.16 -23.27
N PHE A 264 7.44 -0.49 -22.12
CA PHE A 264 8.75 -0.21 -21.54
C PHE A 264 9.43 -1.47 -20.96
N ILE A 265 8.66 -2.40 -20.40
CA ILE A 265 9.18 -3.64 -19.80
C ILE A 265 9.58 -4.68 -20.87
N PHE A 266 8.90 -4.72 -22.02
CA PHE A 266 9.15 -5.73 -23.06
C PHE A 266 10.05 -5.26 -24.23
N VAL A 267 10.37 -3.96 -24.32
CA VAL A 267 11.17 -3.38 -25.42
C VAL A 267 12.61 -3.03 -24.98
N LEU A 268 12.90 -3.01 -23.68
CA LEU A 268 14.23 -2.82 -23.09
C LEU A 268 14.72 -4.13 -22.46
#